data_AF-A0A0X3RPN7-F1
#
_entry.id   AF-A0A0X3RPN7-F1
#
_cell.length_a   1.000
_cell.length_b   1.000
_cell.length_c   1.000
_cell.angle_alpha   90.00
_cell.angle_beta   90.00
_cell.angle_gamma   90.00
#
_symmetry.space_group_name_H-M   'P 1'
#
loop_
_entity.id
_entity.type
_entity.pdbx_description
1 polymer ?
#
loop_
_entity_poly.entity_id
_entity_poly.type
_entity_poly.pdbx_seq_one_letter_code
_entity_poly.pdbx_strand_id
1 'polypeptide(L)'
;MPTSVTYTAVLDVRRSTAEHLSRLLRDHRAAVGTRGGRRALGCFRQAVLILRWFLDGTRLAQLARDNGLSSSTAYRYLHEGLTVLAAGAPDLNTALERAKAAGLTHLNLDGTVVRTDRVAAPGPNGADLWWSGKHRHHGGNVQVISTPDGWPIWVSPVRPGREHDTTCARHHGRLDALNNLAAEPGVPTLVDLGYENAGDGLRHPVKKPASGELTEAQHTYNKVIRGVHGVCERANSLLKTTFKALRRVSLDPSRITQIAAAALVLLQLEYDRTI
;
A
#
# COMPACT_ATOMS: atom_id res chain seq x y z
N MET A 1 -21.58 -14.39 -33.97
CA MET A 1 -21.35 -13.29 -33.00
C MET A 1 -21.62 -13.84 -31.62
N PRO A 2 -20.67 -13.82 -30.67
CA PRO A 2 -21.00 -14.17 -29.28
C PRO A 2 -22.05 -13.17 -28.76
N THR A 3 -23.17 -13.67 -28.25
CA THR A 3 -24.19 -12.85 -27.60
C THR A 3 -23.69 -12.44 -26.21
N SER A 4 -23.76 -11.15 -25.91
CA SER A 4 -23.34 -10.58 -24.62
C SER A 4 -24.55 -10.11 -23.83
N VAL A 5 -24.50 -10.23 -22.50
CA VAL A 5 -25.52 -9.73 -21.58
C VAL A 5 -24.97 -8.51 -20.85
N THR A 6 -25.71 -7.40 -20.86
CA THR A 6 -25.37 -6.18 -20.10
C THR A 6 -26.02 -6.23 -18.73
N TYR A 7 -25.28 -5.85 -17.68
CA TYR A 7 -25.81 -5.67 -16.33
C TYR A 7 -25.41 -4.29 -15.79
N THR A 8 -26.22 -3.75 -14.89
CA THR A 8 -25.93 -2.52 -14.15
C THR A 8 -25.44 -2.89 -12.76
N ALA A 9 -24.41 -2.21 -12.27
CA ALA A 9 -23.85 -2.43 -10.94
C ALA A 9 -23.48 -1.12 -10.26
N VAL A 10 -23.42 -1.17 -8.93
CA VAL A 10 -23.01 -0.08 -8.05
C VAL A 10 -21.61 -0.39 -7.51
N LEU A 11 -20.73 0.61 -7.50
CA LEU A 11 -19.44 0.52 -6.81
C LEU A 11 -19.62 0.96 -5.37
N ASP A 12 -19.12 0.16 -4.45
CA ASP A 12 -19.15 0.44 -3.01
C ASP A 12 -18.07 1.48 -2.65
N VAL A 13 -18.37 2.74 -2.99
CA VAL A 13 -17.51 3.90 -2.77
C VAL A 13 -18.36 5.17 -2.77
N ARG A 14 -18.01 6.15 -1.92
CA ARG A 14 -18.72 7.43 -1.90
C ARG A 14 -18.60 8.15 -3.25
N ARG A 15 -19.70 8.78 -3.66
CA ARG A 15 -19.71 9.66 -4.84
C ARG A 15 -18.69 10.79 -4.72
N SER A 16 -18.49 11.32 -3.50
CA SER A 16 -17.50 12.37 -3.21
C SER A 16 -16.06 11.91 -3.51
N THR A 17 -15.72 10.64 -3.26
CA THR A 17 -14.42 10.05 -3.63
C THR A 17 -14.22 10.04 -5.15
N ALA A 18 -15.25 9.66 -5.90
CA ALA A 18 -15.22 9.70 -7.37
C ALA A 18 -15.13 11.14 -7.91
N GLU A 19 -15.84 12.09 -7.30
CA GLU A 19 -15.76 13.50 -7.65
C GLU A 19 -14.39 14.11 -7.33
N HIS A 20 -13.79 13.73 -6.19
CA HIS A 20 -12.45 14.15 -5.82
C HIS A 20 -11.43 13.70 -6.86
N LEU A 21 -11.41 12.40 -7.20
CA LEU A 21 -10.54 11.87 -8.25
C LEU A 21 -10.81 12.52 -9.62
N SER A 22 -12.08 12.81 -9.94
CA SER A 22 -12.44 13.53 -11.17
C SER A 22 -11.84 14.93 -11.24
N ARG A 23 -11.80 15.66 -10.11
CA ARG A 23 -11.13 16.97 -10.01
C ARG A 23 -9.63 16.82 -10.20
N LEU A 24 -8.97 15.89 -9.50
CA LEU A 24 -7.54 15.61 -9.68
C LEU A 24 -7.17 15.32 -11.14
N LEU A 25 -7.99 14.51 -11.83
CA LEU A 25 -7.79 14.20 -13.24
C LEU A 25 -7.98 15.41 -14.15
N ARG A 26 -8.96 16.26 -13.88
CA ARG A 26 -9.18 17.51 -14.62
C ARG A 26 -7.98 18.43 -14.47
N ASP A 27 -7.50 18.61 -13.25
CA ASP A 27 -6.41 19.53 -12.94
C ASP A 27 -5.09 19.00 -13.54
N HIS A 28 -4.86 17.68 -13.48
CA HIS A 28 -3.75 17.02 -14.18
C HIS A 28 -3.82 17.20 -15.70
N ARG A 29 -4.99 17.00 -16.33
CA ARG A 29 -5.17 17.19 -17.77
C ARG A 29 -4.89 18.62 -18.20
N ALA A 30 -5.26 19.60 -17.38
CA ALA A 30 -4.94 21.02 -17.60
C ALA A 30 -3.43 21.26 -17.51
N ALA A 31 -2.78 20.74 -16.47
CA ALA A 31 -1.34 20.89 -16.26
C ALA A 31 -0.49 20.31 -17.40
N VAL A 32 -0.88 19.16 -17.96
CA VAL A 32 -0.17 18.53 -19.10
C VAL A 32 -0.63 19.03 -20.47
N GLY A 33 -1.50 20.05 -20.53
CA GLY A 33 -1.93 20.66 -21.80
C GLY A 33 -2.81 19.75 -22.67
N THR A 34 -3.63 18.89 -22.07
CA THR A 34 -4.53 18.03 -22.84
C THR A 34 -5.59 18.87 -23.57
N ARG A 35 -5.54 18.88 -24.92
CA ARG A 35 -6.52 19.60 -25.75
C ARG A 35 -7.94 19.08 -25.53
N GLY A 36 -8.92 20.00 -25.53
CA GLY A 36 -10.34 19.67 -25.44
C GLY A 36 -10.80 18.67 -26.51
N GLY A 37 -11.76 17.82 -26.19
CA GLY A 37 -12.33 16.82 -27.11
C GLY A 37 -11.44 15.62 -27.46
N ARG A 38 -10.17 15.59 -27.03
CA ARG A 38 -9.23 14.48 -27.35
C ARG A 38 -9.38 13.23 -26.47
N ARG A 39 -10.13 13.31 -25.37
CA ARG A 39 -10.25 12.24 -24.38
C ARG A 39 -11.58 11.52 -24.57
N ALA A 40 -11.51 10.20 -24.78
CA ALA A 40 -12.68 9.33 -24.97
C ALA A 40 -13.64 9.33 -23.75
N LEU A 41 -13.11 9.47 -22.54
CA LEU A 41 -13.90 9.66 -21.32
C LEU A 41 -13.69 11.06 -20.72
N GLY A 42 -14.78 11.64 -20.23
CA GLY A 42 -14.74 12.74 -19.25
C GLY A 42 -14.10 12.29 -17.93
N CYS A 43 -13.62 13.23 -17.12
CA CYS A 43 -12.86 12.92 -15.90
C CYS A 43 -13.66 12.06 -14.90
N PHE A 44 -14.97 12.26 -14.78
CA PHE A 44 -15.78 11.47 -13.85
C PHE A 44 -15.88 10.01 -14.27
N ARG A 45 -16.11 9.74 -15.57
CA ARG A 45 -16.13 8.35 -16.10
C ARG A 45 -14.75 7.70 -16.01
N GLN A 46 -13.67 8.45 -16.22
CA GLN A 46 -12.31 7.95 -15.99
C GLN A 46 -12.08 7.61 -14.50
N ALA A 47 -12.53 8.46 -13.57
CA ALA A 47 -12.45 8.20 -12.14
C ALA A 47 -13.18 6.91 -11.76
N VAL A 48 -14.41 6.70 -12.24
CA VAL A 48 -15.18 5.47 -12.02
C VAL A 48 -14.46 4.23 -12.57
N LEU A 49 -13.84 4.32 -13.75
CA LEU A 49 -13.02 3.24 -14.31
C LEU A 49 -11.87 2.86 -13.38
N ILE A 50 -11.15 3.86 -12.85
CA ILE A 50 -10.03 3.67 -11.93
C ILE A 50 -10.51 3.07 -10.60
N LEU A 51 -11.60 3.58 -10.03
CA LEU A 51 -12.17 3.08 -8.78
C LEU A 51 -12.64 1.63 -8.90
N ARG A 52 -13.29 1.27 -10.01
CA ARG A 52 -13.65 -0.13 -10.29
C ARG A 52 -12.43 -1.04 -10.42
N TRP A 53 -11.34 -0.53 -11.00
CA TRP A 53 -10.08 -1.28 -11.03
C TRP A 53 -9.55 -1.54 -9.62
N PHE A 54 -9.52 -0.51 -8.76
CA PHE A 54 -9.04 -0.62 -7.39
C PHE A 54 -9.90 -1.55 -6.51
N LEU A 55 -11.21 -1.31 -6.48
CA LEU A 55 -12.14 -1.99 -5.57
C LEU A 55 -12.39 -3.43 -6.01
N ASP A 56 -12.55 -3.69 -7.31
CA ASP A 56 -12.91 -5.01 -7.81
C ASP A 56 -11.73 -5.82 -8.36
N GLY A 57 -10.57 -5.21 -8.60
CA GLY A 57 -9.48 -5.87 -9.30
C GLY A 57 -9.88 -6.27 -10.73
N THR A 58 -10.84 -5.54 -11.33
CA THR A 58 -11.38 -5.85 -12.66
C THR A 58 -10.26 -5.82 -13.69
N ARG A 59 -10.20 -6.85 -14.56
CA ARG A 59 -9.17 -6.92 -15.60
C ARG A 59 -9.28 -5.72 -16.54
N LEU A 60 -8.14 -5.14 -16.91
CA LEU A 60 -8.14 -3.92 -17.73
C LEU A 60 -8.81 -4.10 -19.10
N ALA A 61 -8.73 -5.31 -19.67
CA ALA A 61 -9.43 -5.65 -20.91
C ALA A 61 -10.96 -5.60 -20.75
N GLN A 62 -11.50 -5.98 -19.57
CA GLN A 62 -12.94 -5.84 -19.28
C GLN A 62 -13.31 -4.38 -19.12
N LEU A 63 -12.52 -3.61 -18.35
CA LEU A 63 -12.74 -2.17 -18.18
C LEU A 63 -12.70 -1.41 -19.52
N ALA A 64 -11.80 -1.80 -20.43
CA ALA A 64 -11.71 -1.24 -21.77
C ALA A 64 -12.98 -1.53 -22.57
N ARG A 65 -13.43 -2.80 -22.63
CA ARG A 65 -14.66 -3.19 -23.34
C ARG A 65 -15.89 -2.48 -22.78
N ASP A 66 -16.07 -2.51 -21.47
CA ASP A 66 -17.24 -1.94 -20.79
C ASP A 66 -17.35 -0.41 -20.96
N ASN A 67 -16.25 0.26 -21.32
CA ASN A 67 -16.21 1.70 -21.57
C ASN A 67 -16.02 2.07 -23.06
N GLY A 68 -15.99 1.10 -23.97
CA GLY A 68 -15.75 1.35 -25.40
C GLY A 68 -14.37 1.94 -25.70
N LEU A 69 -13.34 1.52 -24.95
CA LEU A 69 -11.97 2.02 -25.07
C LEU A 69 -11.05 1.02 -25.75
N SER A 70 -10.02 1.53 -26.43
CA SER A 70 -8.85 0.73 -26.77
C SER A 70 -8.10 0.29 -25.50
N SER A 71 -7.40 -0.83 -25.58
CA SER A 71 -6.51 -1.30 -24.49
C SER A 71 -5.51 -0.21 -24.08
N SER A 72 -4.86 0.43 -25.05
CA SER A 72 -3.90 1.51 -24.81
C SER A 72 -4.51 2.72 -24.08
N THR A 73 -5.76 3.07 -24.37
CA THR A 73 -6.45 4.17 -23.69
C THR A 73 -6.82 3.79 -22.26
N ALA A 74 -7.26 2.55 -22.02
CA ALA A 74 -7.55 2.07 -20.67
C ALA A 74 -6.29 2.05 -19.79
N TYR A 75 -5.14 1.58 -20.31
CA TYR A 75 -3.85 1.66 -19.60
C TYR A 75 -3.45 3.10 -19.30
N ARG A 76 -3.52 4.00 -20.30
CA ARG A 76 -3.21 5.41 -20.09
C ARG A 76 -4.09 6.03 -19.00
N TYR A 77 -5.39 5.74 -19.02
CA TYR A 77 -6.32 6.25 -18.00
C TYR A 77 -6.06 5.71 -16.60
N LEU A 78 -5.73 4.43 -16.48
CA LEU A 78 -5.33 3.86 -15.21
C LEU A 78 -4.05 4.53 -14.69
N HIS A 79 -3.01 4.65 -15.52
CA HIS A 79 -1.74 5.26 -15.11
C HIS A 79 -1.86 6.75 -14.76
N GLU A 80 -2.66 7.52 -15.50
CA GLU A 80 -3.00 8.91 -15.13
C GLU A 80 -3.66 8.93 -13.74
N GLY A 81 -4.62 8.03 -13.48
CA GLY A 81 -5.27 7.87 -12.18
C GLY A 81 -4.32 7.53 -11.04
N LEU A 82 -3.46 6.53 -11.24
CA LEU A 82 -2.43 6.13 -10.28
C LEU A 82 -1.49 7.29 -9.97
N THR A 83 -1.11 8.07 -10.99
CA THR A 83 -0.20 9.21 -10.83
C THR A 83 -0.81 10.30 -9.97
N VAL A 84 -2.03 10.73 -10.28
CA VAL A 84 -2.67 11.83 -9.55
C VAL A 84 -3.05 11.45 -8.12
N LEU A 85 -3.43 10.19 -7.89
CA LEU A 85 -3.71 9.68 -6.55
C LEU A 85 -2.43 9.53 -5.73
N ALA A 86 -1.40 8.88 -6.29
CA ALA A 86 -0.14 8.65 -5.57
C ALA A 86 0.57 9.96 -5.21
N ALA A 87 0.40 11.03 -6.00
CA ALA A 87 0.92 12.35 -5.69
C ALA A 87 0.34 12.97 -4.40
N GLY A 88 -0.83 12.50 -3.94
CA GLY A 88 -1.44 12.93 -2.69
C GLY A 88 -0.98 12.13 -1.46
N ALA A 89 -0.18 11.08 -1.63
CA ALA A 89 0.29 10.27 -0.51
C ALA A 89 1.34 11.04 0.29
N PRO A 90 1.28 11.01 1.64
CA PRO A 90 2.30 11.66 2.45
C PRO A 90 3.66 10.96 2.25
N ASP A 91 4.74 11.73 2.25
CA ASP A 91 6.06 11.15 2.48
C ASP A 91 6.22 10.71 3.94
N LEU A 92 7.33 10.04 4.24
CA LEU A 92 7.56 9.48 5.57
C LEU A 92 7.56 10.58 6.63
N ASN A 93 8.31 11.65 6.41
CA ASN A 93 8.46 12.74 7.38
C ASN A 93 7.10 13.38 7.69
N THR A 94 6.31 13.69 6.66
CA THR A 94 4.96 14.24 6.80
C THR A 94 4.06 13.32 7.63
N ALA A 95 4.13 12.00 7.42
CA ALA A 95 3.34 11.05 8.20
C ALA A 95 3.79 10.99 9.67
N LEU A 96 5.10 11.01 9.94
CA LEU A 96 5.65 11.00 11.30
C LEU A 96 5.37 12.32 12.04
N GLU A 97 5.45 13.45 11.36
CA GLU A 97 5.08 14.77 11.91
C GLU A 97 3.61 14.83 12.29
N ARG A 98 2.71 14.33 11.42
CA ARG A 98 1.28 14.21 11.74
C ARG A 98 1.05 13.30 12.93
N ALA A 99 1.74 12.16 13.01
CA ALA A 99 1.66 11.23 14.15
C ALA A 99 2.09 11.88 15.47
N LYS A 100 3.18 12.64 15.43
CA LYS A 100 3.65 13.40 16.60
C LYS A 100 2.64 14.48 16.99
N ALA A 101 2.13 15.25 16.03
CA ALA A 101 1.15 16.31 16.27
C ALA A 101 -0.18 15.78 16.81
N ALA A 102 -0.60 14.58 16.38
CA ALA A 102 -1.78 13.89 16.88
C ALA A 102 -1.59 13.25 18.27
N GLY A 103 -0.37 13.29 18.83
CA GLY A 103 -0.08 12.73 20.15
C GLY A 103 -0.22 11.21 20.21
N LEU A 104 0.06 10.50 19.11
CA LEU A 104 -0.05 9.04 19.09
C LEU A 104 0.92 8.40 20.08
N THR A 105 0.45 7.40 20.82
CA THR A 105 1.26 6.72 21.86
C THR A 105 2.38 5.86 21.30
N HIS A 106 2.17 5.31 20.11
CA HIS A 106 3.13 4.48 19.39
C HIS A 106 2.73 4.44 17.91
N LEU A 107 3.64 3.97 17.07
CA LEU A 107 3.36 3.58 15.69
C LEU A 107 3.54 2.08 15.53
N ASN A 108 2.99 1.57 14.44
CA ASN A 108 3.03 0.18 14.07
C ASN A 108 3.67 0.08 12.68
N LEU A 109 4.73 -0.73 12.52
CA LEU A 109 5.35 -1.00 11.22
C LEU A 109 5.24 -2.49 10.91
N ASP A 110 4.62 -2.81 9.79
CA ASP A 110 4.46 -4.18 9.30
C ASP A 110 4.66 -4.27 7.78
N GLY A 111 5.18 -5.41 7.34
CA GLY A 111 5.48 -5.71 5.96
C GLY A 111 4.40 -6.55 5.30
N THR A 112 4.16 -6.31 4.01
CA THR A 112 3.22 -7.13 3.26
C THR A 112 3.67 -7.37 1.83
N VAL A 113 3.57 -8.62 1.38
CA VAL A 113 3.84 -8.95 -0.03
C VAL A 113 2.57 -8.80 -0.85
N VAL A 114 2.62 -7.90 -1.84
CA VAL A 114 1.61 -7.75 -2.89
C VAL A 114 1.93 -8.74 -4.00
N ARG A 115 1.09 -9.75 -4.17
CA ARG A 115 1.27 -10.77 -5.20
C ARG A 115 1.24 -10.15 -6.58
N THR A 116 2.06 -10.67 -7.49
CA THR A 116 2.04 -10.30 -8.91
C THR A 116 1.82 -11.53 -9.77
N ASP A 117 1.61 -11.29 -11.07
CA ASP A 117 1.86 -12.32 -12.07
C ASP A 117 3.33 -12.75 -12.07
N ARG A 118 3.63 -13.89 -12.70
CA ARG A 118 5.00 -14.37 -12.83
C ARG A 118 5.81 -13.36 -13.63
N VAL A 119 6.91 -12.91 -13.04
CA VAL A 119 7.87 -12.01 -13.69
C VAL A 119 9.22 -12.69 -13.70
N ALA A 120 9.67 -13.08 -14.89
CA ALA A 120 11.01 -13.57 -15.11
C ALA A 120 11.95 -12.37 -15.06
N ALA A 121 12.68 -12.24 -13.96
CA ALA A 121 13.64 -11.18 -13.73
C ALA A 121 14.83 -11.79 -13.00
N PRO A 122 16.04 -11.80 -13.59
CA PRO A 122 17.20 -12.43 -12.96
C PRO A 122 17.44 -11.87 -11.55
N GLY A 123 17.37 -12.74 -10.56
CA GLY A 123 17.79 -12.46 -9.20
C GLY A 123 19.09 -13.19 -8.85
N PRO A 124 19.69 -12.88 -7.69
CA PRO A 124 20.86 -13.60 -7.22
C PRO A 124 20.59 -15.10 -7.07
N ASN A 125 21.61 -15.92 -7.35
CA ASN A 125 21.58 -17.39 -7.25
C ASN A 125 20.58 -18.07 -8.22
N GLY A 126 20.21 -17.41 -9.32
CA GLY A 126 19.38 -17.99 -10.39
C GLY A 126 17.88 -18.04 -10.09
N ALA A 127 17.45 -17.60 -8.91
CA ALA A 127 16.03 -17.42 -8.59
C ALA A 127 15.50 -16.10 -9.14
N ASP A 128 14.22 -16.04 -9.50
CA ASP A 128 13.59 -14.81 -9.96
C ASP A 128 13.60 -13.72 -8.85
N LEU A 129 13.95 -12.49 -9.20
CA LEU A 129 14.11 -11.35 -8.29
C LEU A 129 12.84 -11.10 -7.45
N TRP A 130 11.67 -11.22 -8.07
CA TRP A 130 10.37 -10.99 -7.45
C TRP A 130 9.80 -12.24 -6.75
N TRP A 131 10.50 -13.37 -6.78
CA TRP A 131 10.05 -14.60 -6.13
C TRP A 131 10.26 -14.51 -4.61
N SER A 132 9.17 -14.57 -3.85
CA SER A 132 9.25 -14.69 -2.40
C SER A 132 9.33 -16.15 -1.97
N GLY A 133 10.45 -16.54 -1.37
CA GLY A 133 10.62 -17.89 -0.80
C GLY A 133 9.63 -18.18 0.32
N LYS A 134 9.38 -17.19 1.21
CA LYS A 134 8.43 -17.27 2.33
C LYS A 134 7.00 -17.52 1.86
N HIS A 135 6.55 -16.77 0.85
CA HIS A 135 5.16 -16.82 0.39
C HIS A 135 4.93 -17.75 -0.82
N ARG A 136 6.01 -18.29 -1.42
CA ARG A 136 5.98 -19.20 -2.57
C ARG A 136 5.21 -18.65 -3.78
N HIS A 137 5.33 -17.35 -4.03
CA HIS A 137 4.80 -16.69 -5.22
C HIS A 137 5.61 -15.45 -5.58
N HIS A 138 5.44 -14.94 -6.81
CA HIS A 138 5.97 -13.64 -7.20
C HIS A 138 5.20 -12.52 -6.50
N GLY A 139 5.90 -11.47 -6.10
CA GLY A 139 5.30 -10.30 -5.51
C GLY A 139 6.31 -9.24 -5.12
N GLY A 140 5.81 -8.05 -4.81
CA GLY A 140 6.60 -6.95 -4.25
C GLY A 140 6.29 -6.76 -2.77
N ASN A 141 7.33 -6.54 -1.97
CA ASN A 141 7.22 -6.24 -0.55
C ASN A 141 7.01 -4.73 -0.35
N VAL A 142 5.97 -4.36 0.39
CA VAL A 142 5.66 -2.99 0.82
C VAL A 142 5.55 -2.97 2.33
N GLN A 143 6.15 -1.96 2.96
CA GLN A 143 6.03 -1.72 4.39
C GLN A 143 4.98 -0.66 4.64
N VAL A 144 4.19 -0.84 5.71
CA VAL A 144 3.10 0.05 6.07
C VAL A 144 3.32 0.54 7.50
N ILE A 145 3.23 1.86 7.69
CA ILE A 145 3.18 2.47 9.02
C ILE A 145 1.71 2.76 9.33
N SER A 146 1.29 2.42 10.53
CA SER A 146 -0.06 2.63 11.02
C SER A 146 -0.09 3.19 12.44
N THR A 147 -1.24 3.76 12.78
CA THR A 147 -1.59 4.21 14.12
C THR A 147 -1.81 3.04 15.08
N PRO A 148 -1.96 3.30 16.40
CA PRO A 148 -2.26 2.27 17.40
C PRO A 148 -3.49 1.42 17.11
N ASP A 149 -4.50 1.98 16.44
CA ASP A 149 -5.74 1.26 16.07
C ASP A 149 -5.66 0.56 14.70
N GLY A 150 -4.49 0.60 14.05
CA GLY A 150 -4.22 -0.09 12.79
C GLY A 150 -4.67 0.68 11.55
N TRP A 151 -4.80 2.01 11.64
CA TRP A 151 -5.08 2.86 10.49
C TRP A 151 -3.80 3.14 9.71
N PRO A 152 -3.71 2.80 8.41
CA PRO A 152 -2.50 3.04 7.63
C PRO A 152 -2.33 4.55 7.38
N ILE A 153 -1.15 5.08 7.70
CA ILE A 153 -0.80 6.50 7.51
C ILE A 153 0.32 6.71 6.49
N TRP A 154 1.09 5.66 6.18
CA TRP A 154 2.18 5.71 5.21
C TRP A 154 2.48 4.33 4.63
N VAL A 155 2.94 4.29 3.37
CA VAL A 155 3.36 3.07 2.67
C VAL A 155 4.70 3.29 1.99
N SER A 156 5.54 2.26 1.97
CA SER A 156 6.87 2.36 1.37
C SER A 156 6.89 2.16 -0.14
N PRO A 157 7.96 2.63 -0.82
CA PRO A 157 8.31 2.09 -2.12
C PRO A 157 8.42 0.56 -2.07
N VAL A 158 8.00 -0.09 -3.16
CA VAL A 158 8.06 -1.53 -3.30
C VAL A 158 9.50 -2.02 -3.38
N ARG A 159 9.77 -3.15 -2.73
CA ARG A 159 11.00 -3.93 -2.85
C ARG A 159 10.72 -5.30 -3.45
N PRO A 160 11.70 -5.96 -4.06
CA PRO A 160 11.52 -7.34 -4.54
C PRO A 160 11.04 -8.28 -3.43
N GLY A 161 10.05 -9.14 -3.69
CA GLY A 161 9.45 -10.03 -2.67
C GLY A 161 10.39 -11.08 -2.08
N ARG A 162 11.57 -11.26 -2.66
CA ARG A 162 12.67 -12.05 -2.09
C ARG A 162 13.29 -11.41 -0.85
N GLU A 163 13.30 -10.08 -0.79
CA GLU A 163 13.97 -9.36 0.29
C GLU A 163 13.23 -9.53 1.62
N HIS A 164 14.01 -9.74 2.68
CA HIS A 164 13.50 -9.78 4.05
C HIS A 164 12.99 -8.40 4.48
N ASP A 165 12.01 -8.38 5.38
CA ASP A 165 11.37 -7.15 5.86
C ASP A 165 12.38 -6.17 6.46
N THR A 166 13.37 -6.66 7.22
CA THR A 166 14.48 -5.85 7.77
C THR A 166 15.31 -5.17 6.68
N THR A 167 15.64 -5.92 5.61
CA THR A 167 16.39 -5.38 4.46
C THR A 167 15.56 -4.32 3.75
N CYS A 168 14.26 -4.57 3.58
CA CYS A 168 13.35 -3.58 3.04
C CYS A 168 13.39 -2.33 3.91
N ALA A 169 13.12 -2.44 5.21
CA ALA A 169 13.03 -1.29 6.10
C ALA A 169 14.33 -0.47 6.22
N ARG A 170 15.51 -1.11 6.18
CA ARG A 170 16.81 -0.43 6.15
C ARG A 170 17.00 0.46 4.92
N HIS A 171 16.30 0.20 3.82
CA HIS A 171 16.37 1.07 2.65
C HIS A 171 15.70 2.43 2.89
N HIS A 172 16.31 3.48 2.33
CA HIS A 172 15.81 4.87 2.33
C HIS A 172 15.73 5.54 3.72
N GLY A 173 16.62 5.19 4.66
CA GLY A 173 16.74 5.90 5.94
C GLY A 173 15.51 5.82 6.85
N ARG A 174 14.60 4.87 6.58
CA ARG A 174 13.30 4.78 7.26
C ARG A 174 13.45 4.38 8.72
N LEU A 175 14.31 3.40 8.97
CA LEU A 175 14.63 3.01 10.34
C LEU A 175 15.26 4.16 11.11
N ASP A 176 16.14 4.95 10.47
CA ASP A 176 16.73 6.13 11.11
C ASP A 176 15.65 7.16 11.47
N ALA A 177 14.70 7.43 10.57
CA ALA A 177 13.57 8.33 10.83
C ALA A 177 12.67 7.83 11.97
N LEU A 178 12.36 6.52 12.03
CA LEU A 178 11.58 5.92 13.10
C LEU A 178 12.33 5.93 14.44
N ASN A 179 13.63 5.64 14.42
CA ASN A 179 14.48 5.72 15.61
C ASN A 179 14.57 7.16 16.13
N ASN A 180 14.67 8.16 15.24
CA ASN A 180 14.66 9.58 15.59
C ASN A 180 13.32 10.01 16.20
N LEU A 181 12.20 9.52 15.67
CA LEU A 181 10.88 9.80 16.22
C LEU A 181 10.71 9.23 17.62
N ALA A 182 11.33 8.07 17.91
CA ALA A 182 11.26 7.39 19.19
C ALA A 182 12.21 7.95 20.27
N ALA A 183 13.15 8.85 19.91
CA ALA A 183 14.06 9.47 20.86
C ALA A 183 13.33 10.42 21.85
N GLU A 184 13.80 10.48 23.11
CA GLU A 184 13.03 10.90 24.30
C GLU A 184 12.19 12.20 24.19
N PRO A 185 10.92 12.20 24.68
CA PRO A 185 10.11 11.05 25.13
C PRO A 185 9.29 10.44 23.97
N GLY A 186 9.85 10.42 22.76
CA GLY A 186 9.17 10.25 21.47
C GLY A 186 8.26 9.04 21.25
N VAL A 187 7.76 8.89 20.02
CA VAL A 187 6.75 7.88 19.67
C VAL A 187 7.45 6.58 19.27
N PRO A 188 7.45 5.52 20.11
CA PRO A 188 8.09 4.25 19.76
C PRO A 188 7.36 3.57 18.61
N THR A 189 8.07 2.73 17.85
CA THR A 189 7.46 1.93 16.77
C THR A 189 7.47 0.45 17.11
N LEU A 190 6.30 -0.18 17.10
CA LEU A 190 6.15 -1.61 17.31
C LEU A 190 6.33 -2.35 15.98
N VAL A 191 7.12 -3.41 15.99
CA VAL A 191 7.57 -4.14 14.79
C VAL A 191 7.64 -5.64 15.02
N ASP A 192 7.52 -6.44 13.96
CA ASP A 192 7.65 -7.89 14.05
C ASP A 192 9.05 -8.36 14.51
N LEU A 193 9.18 -9.66 14.83
CA LEU A 193 10.45 -10.22 15.28
C LEU A 193 11.57 -10.14 14.21
N GLY A 194 11.21 -10.05 12.93
CA GLY A 194 12.16 -9.88 11.84
C GLY A 194 12.96 -8.58 11.93
N TYR A 195 12.51 -7.61 12.71
CA TYR A 195 13.20 -6.34 12.97
C TYR A 195 14.16 -6.38 14.16
N GLU A 196 14.50 -7.56 14.66
CA GLU A 196 15.55 -7.71 15.68
C GLU A 196 16.85 -7.01 15.22
N ASN A 197 17.42 -6.16 16.07
CA ASN A 197 18.60 -5.33 15.77
C ASN A 197 18.40 -4.27 14.66
N ALA A 198 17.19 -3.73 14.50
CA ALA A 198 16.90 -2.61 13.58
C ALA A 198 16.92 -1.22 14.25
N GLY A 199 17.20 -1.14 15.56
CA GLY A 199 17.44 0.09 16.32
C GLY A 199 16.63 0.18 17.61
N ASP A 200 17.12 0.97 18.57
CA ASP A 200 16.58 1.06 19.94
C ASP A 200 15.22 1.76 20.03
N GLY A 201 14.81 2.48 18.99
CA GLY A 201 13.49 3.11 18.86
C GLY A 201 12.38 2.13 18.47
N LEU A 202 12.75 0.90 18.10
CA LEU A 202 11.81 -0.15 17.76
C LEU A 202 11.54 -1.07 18.95
N ARG A 203 10.31 -1.58 19.02
CA ARG A 203 9.88 -2.55 20.02
C ARG A 203 9.41 -3.81 19.31
N HIS A 204 10.16 -4.89 19.47
CA HIS A 204 9.86 -6.20 18.91
C HIS A 204 9.70 -7.24 20.01
N PRO A 205 9.06 -8.40 19.75
CA PRO A 205 9.05 -9.52 20.68
C PRO A 205 10.47 -9.99 21.02
N VAL A 206 10.65 -10.53 22.22
CA VAL A 206 11.89 -11.18 22.65
C VAL A 206 11.90 -12.61 22.11
N LYS A 207 12.96 -12.96 21.37
CA LYS A 207 13.19 -14.31 20.85
C LYS A 207 13.57 -15.26 21.99
N LYS A 208 13.07 -16.50 21.94
CA LYS A 208 13.54 -17.55 22.85
C LYS A 208 15.03 -17.83 22.57
N PRO A 209 15.91 -17.77 23.58
CA PRO A 209 17.33 -18.08 23.40
C PRO A 209 17.53 -19.56 23.04
N ALA A 210 18.64 -19.88 22.35
CA ALA A 210 18.94 -21.24 21.91
C ALA A 210 19.13 -22.22 23.09
N SER A 211 19.59 -21.72 24.23
CA SER A 211 19.77 -22.47 25.48
C SER A 211 19.15 -21.71 26.65
N GLY A 212 17.84 -21.88 26.85
CA GLY A 212 17.11 -21.28 27.96
C GLY A 212 15.62 -21.09 27.68
N GLU A 213 14.88 -20.67 28.70
CA GLU A 213 13.47 -20.29 28.58
C GLU A 213 13.32 -18.76 28.63
N LEU A 214 12.21 -18.26 28.10
CA LEU A 214 11.84 -16.86 28.31
C LEU A 214 11.47 -16.67 29.78
N THR A 215 11.86 -15.53 30.35
CA THR A 215 11.42 -15.16 31.69
C THR A 215 9.93 -14.85 31.69
N GLU A 216 9.27 -14.90 32.86
CA GLU A 216 7.86 -14.51 32.99
C GLU A 216 7.60 -13.07 32.51
N ALA A 217 8.53 -12.16 32.79
CA ALA A 217 8.48 -10.79 32.29
C ALA A 217 8.54 -10.73 30.76
N GLN A 218 9.42 -11.51 30.12
CA GLN A 218 9.51 -11.60 28.67
C GLN A 218 8.27 -12.25 28.05
N HIS A 219 7.68 -13.26 28.70
CA HIS A 219 6.41 -13.84 28.28
C HIS A 219 5.27 -12.81 28.32
N THR A 220 5.19 -12.03 29.41
CA THR A 220 4.19 -10.98 29.58
C THR A 220 4.36 -9.88 28.54
N TYR A 221 5.59 -9.40 28.34
CA TYR A 221 5.91 -8.42 27.30
C TYR A 221 5.55 -8.94 25.90
N ASN A 222 5.94 -10.18 25.57
CA ASN A 222 5.59 -10.81 24.29
C ASN A 222 4.08 -10.93 24.09
N LYS A 223 3.31 -11.20 25.15
CA LYS A 223 1.85 -11.25 25.09
C LYS A 223 1.25 -9.90 24.73
N VAL A 224 1.75 -8.81 25.33
CA VAL A 224 1.33 -7.44 25.02
C VAL A 224 1.68 -7.10 23.57
N ILE A 225 2.94 -7.29 23.16
CA ILE A 225 3.39 -6.95 21.80
C ILE A 225 2.61 -7.75 20.75
N ARG A 226 2.35 -9.04 20.96
CA ARG A 226 1.54 -9.85 20.04
C ARG A 226 0.10 -9.35 19.93
N GLY A 227 -0.50 -8.93 21.05
CA GLY A 227 -1.84 -8.34 21.05
C GLY A 227 -1.91 -7.06 20.22
N VAL A 228 -0.89 -6.20 20.32
CA VAL A 228 -0.82 -4.97 19.52
C VAL A 228 -0.43 -5.26 18.06
N HIS A 229 0.42 -6.25 17.80
CA HIS A 229 0.75 -6.69 16.44
C HIS A 229 -0.44 -7.18 15.64
N GLY A 230 -1.40 -7.86 16.27
CA GLY A 230 -2.66 -8.21 15.60
C GLY A 230 -3.39 -6.97 15.05
N VAL A 231 -3.18 -5.80 15.65
CA VAL A 231 -3.69 -4.52 15.15
C VAL A 231 -2.85 -3.97 13.99
N CYS A 232 -1.53 -4.21 13.96
CA CYS A 232 -0.70 -3.87 12.79
C CYS A 232 -1.18 -4.59 11.52
N GLU A 233 -1.52 -5.88 11.64
CA GLU A 233 -2.03 -6.69 10.51
C GLU A 233 -3.33 -6.10 9.93
N ARG A 234 -4.11 -5.37 10.74
CA ARG A 234 -5.32 -4.66 10.30
C ARG A 234 -5.02 -3.62 9.23
N ALA A 235 -3.91 -2.89 9.31
CA ALA A 235 -3.57 -1.86 8.32
C ALA A 235 -3.37 -2.47 6.93
N ASN A 236 -2.61 -3.56 6.87
CA ASN A 236 -2.39 -4.35 5.66
C ASN A 236 -3.69 -4.99 5.15
N SER A 237 -4.52 -5.48 6.09
CA SER A 237 -5.84 -6.02 5.78
C SER A 237 -6.77 -4.97 5.19
N LEU A 238 -6.88 -3.76 5.76
CA LEU A 238 -7.70 -2.67 5.25
C LEU A 238 -7.36 -2.36 3.78
N LEU A 239 -6.08 -2.15 3.48
CA LEU A 239 -5.64 -1.89 2.10
C LEU A 239 -6.02 -3.02 1.14
N LYS A 240 -5.76 -4.28 1.50
CA LYS A 240 -5.98 -5.44 0.62
C LYS A 240 -7.44 -5.91 0.55
N THR A 241 -8.22 -5.67 1.59
CA THR A 241 -9.64 -6.04 1.64
C THR A 241 -10.49 -5.03 0.90
N THR A 242 -10.27 -3.73 1.14
CA THR A 242 -10.92 -2.62 0.43
C THR A 242 -10.53 -2.59 -1.04
N PHE A 243 -9.23 -2.73 -1.35
CA PHE A 243 -8.75 -2.65 -2.74
C PHE A 243 -8.29 -4.01 -3.24
N LYS A 244 -9.18 -4.75 -3.92
CA LYS A 244 -8.87 -6.05 -4.51
C LYS A 244 -7.70 -5.99 -5.51
N ALA A 245 -7.43 -4.83 -6.10
CA ALA A 245 -6.25 -4.62 -6.95
C ALA A 245 -4.91 -4.94 -6.25
N LEU A 246 -4.82 -4.76 -4.92
CA LEU A 246 -3.63 -5.10 -4.13
C LEU A 246 -3.52 -6.59 -3.78
N ARG A 247 -4.53 -7.41 -4.06
CA ARG A 247 -4.47 -8.87 -3.84
C ARG A 247 -3.64 -9.58 -4.90
N ARG A 248 -3.64 -9.04 -6.13
CA ARG A 248 -2.80 -9.51 -7.24
C ARG A 248 -2.66 -8.40 -8.29
N VAL A 249 -1.47 -7.83 -8.38
CA VAL A 249 -1.13 -6.82 -9.39
C VAL A 249 -0.69 -7.51 -10.68
N SER A 250 -1.43 -7.28 -11.77
CA SER A 250 -1.08 -7.77 -13.11
C SER A 250 -0.29 -6.75 -13.94
N LEU A 251 0.06 -5.61 -13.34
CA LEU A 251 0.96 -4.61 -13.93
C LEU A 251 2.41 -4.97 -13.60
N ASP A 252 3.36 -4.20 -14.18
CA ASP A 252 4.77 -4.27 -13.78
C ASP A 252 4.90 -4.15 -12.24
N PRO A 253 5.63 -5.06 -11.56
CA PRO A 253 5.78 -5.03 -10.11
C PRO A 253 6.30 -3.71 -9.55
N SER A 254 7.12 -2.96 -10.31
CA SER A 254 7.59 -1.62 -9.90
C SER A 254 6.44 -0.63 -9.67
N ARG A 255 5.27 -0.85 -10.31
CA ARG A 255 4.08 -0.01 -10.15
C ARG A 255 3.39 -0.23 -8.81
N ILE A 256 3.71 -1.28 -8.05
CA ILE A 256 3.15 -1.52 -6.71
C ILE A 256 3.35 -0.30 -5.81
N THR A 257 4.48 0.41 -5.91
CA THR A 257 4.71 1.67 -5.18
C THR A 257 3.57 2.67 -5.40
N GLN A 258 3.26 2.97 -6.66
CA GLN A 258 2.21 3.94 -7.00
C GLN A 258 0.82 3.41 -6.66
N ILE A 259 0.57 2.11 -6.84
CA ILE A 259 -0.71 1.49 -6.53
C ILE A 259 -0.98 1.52 -5.02
N ALA A 260 0.01 1.19 -4.19
CA ALA A 260 -0.11 1.23 -2.73
C ALA A 260 -0.31 2.67 -2.23
N ALA A 261 0.46 3.63 -2.74
CA ALA A 261 0.31 5.05 -2.41
C ALA A 261 -1.07 5.59 -2.79
N ALA A 262 -1.55 5.27 -4.00
CA ALA A 262 -2.89 5.65 -4.45
C ALA A 262 -4.00 4.97 -3.64
N ALA A 263 -3.83 3.69 -3.26
CA ALA A 263 -4.76 2.99 -2.38
C ALA A 263 -4.84 3.64 -0.99
N LEU A 264 -3.70 4.04 -0.42
CA LEU A 264 -3.65 4.79 0.83
C LEU A 264 -4.48 6.08 0.74
N VAL A 265 -4.26 6.89 -0.30
CA VAL A 265 -5.01 8.14 -0.51
C VAL A 265 -6.51 7.88 -0.69
N LEU A 266 -6.89 6.87 -1.48
CA LEU A 266 -8.29 6.49 -1.65
C LEU A 266 -8.93 6.05 -0.33
N LEU A 267 -8.21 5.31 0.51
CA LEU A 267 -8.71 4.91 1.83
C LEU A 267 -8.95 6.14 2.71
N GLN A 268 -7.99 7.07 2.74
CA GLN A 268 -8.09 8.29 3.53
C GLN A 268 -9.25 9.18 3.07
N LEU A 269 -9.47 9.29 1.76
CA LEU A 269 -10.60 10.03 1.18
C LEU A 269 -11.95 9.37 1.47
N GLU A 270 -12.03 8.04 1.36
CA GLU A 270 -13.28 7.31 1.55
C GLU A 270 -13.77 7.37 3.00
N TYR A 271 -12.85 7.35 3.96
CA TYR A 271 -13.16 7.40 5.38
C TYR A 271 -13.01 8.80 6.00
N ASP A 272 -12.61 9.80 5.22
CA ASP A 272 -12.30 11.16 5.68
C ASP A 272 -11.34 11.16 6.89
N ARG A 273 -10.28 10.34 6.80
CA ARG A 273 -9.35 10.09 7.90
C ARG A 273 -7.92 9.99 7.41
N THR A 274 -7.08 10.95 7.78
CA THR A 274 -5.64 10.94 7.43
C THR A 274 -4.74 10.40 8.54
N ILE A 275 -5.22 10.35 9.78
CA ILE A 275 -4.53 9.82 10.96
C ILE A 275 -5.53 9.16 11.92
#